data_AF-A0A6G0KY49-F1
#
_entry.id   AF-A0A6G0KY49-F1
#
_cell.length_a   1.000
_cell.length_b   1.000
_cell.length_c   1.000
_cell.angle_alpha   90.00
_cell.angle_beta   90.00
_cell.angle_gamma   90.00
#
_symmetry.space_group_name_H-M   'P 1'
#
loop_
_entity.id
_entity.type
_entity.pdbx_description
1 polymer ?
#
loop_
_entity_poly.entity_id
_entity_poly.type
_entity_poly.pdbx_seq_one_letter_code
_entity_poly.pdbx_strand_id
1 'polypeptide(L)'
;MALIAEVDSTKNTDMLSRIPEETKLKNRKASLKKSKTSHWHISNFTSMIVWASPHGCTTVDKFFGSSEFHAETDKSTFAKTDLALQNEMLIFRTLDHEFVDASGTATSFGMIFASRRLLRNLYYSILDQQDDGVVGHTDGAYRIDFSTYWSV
;
A
#
# COMPACT_ATOMS: atom_id res chain seq x y z
N MET A 1 -2.40 19.91 -35.51
CA MET A 1 -3.14 18.65 -35.70
C MET A 1 -2.75 17.74 -34.55
N ALA A 2 -3.49 17.80 -33.45
CA ALA A 2 -3.20 17.06 -32.22
C ALA A 2 -4.25 15.96 -32.09
N LEU A 3 -3.81 14.70 -32.13
CA LEU A 3 -4.66 13.55 -31.84
C LEU A 3 -4.78 13.44 -30.31
N ILE A 4 -5.89 13.94 -29.78
CA ILE A 4 -6.36 13.55 -28.44
C ILE A 4 -7.00 12.18 -28.64
N ALA A 5 -6.36 11.13 -28.16
CA ALA A 5 -7.00 9.82 -28.07
C ALA A 5 -8.08 9.91 -26.98
N GLU A 6 -9.31 10.05 -27.42
CA GLU A 6 -10.51 9.97 -26.60
C GLU A 6 -10.59 8.53 -26.06
N VAL A 7 -10.29 8.35 -24.77
CA VAL A 7 -10.50 7.07 -24.09
C VAL A 7 -12.01 6.91 -23.91
N ASP A 8 -12.59 6.14 -24.83
CA ASP A 8 -13.99 5.74 -24.85
C ASP A 8 -14.34 5.01 -23.53
N SER A 9 -15.07 5.71 -22.66
CA SER A 9 -15.47 5.25 -21.33
C SER A 9 -16.46 4.09 -21.34
N THR A 10 -16.89 3.64 -22.53
CA THR A 10 -17.87 2.56 -22.69
C THR A 10 -17.26 1.17 -22.90
N LYS A 11 -15.93 1.04 -23.04
CA LYS A 11 -15.27 -0.21 -23.45
C LYS A 11 -14.76 -1.15 -22.36
N ASN A 12 -15.03 -0.91 -21.07
CA ASN A 12 -14.48 -1.81 -20.03
C ASN A 12 -15.41 -2.09 -18.85
N THR A 13 -16.64 -2.49 -19.16
CA THR A 13 -17.63 -3.02 -18.20
C THR A 13 -17.11 -4.20 -17.38
N ASP A 14 -16.22 -5.03 -17.94
CA ASP A 14 -15.55 -6.11 -17.21
C ASP A 14 -14.61 -5.56 -16.12
N MET A 15 -13.78 -4.56 -16.42
CA MET A 15 -12.94 -3.92 -15.39
C MET A 15 -13.76 -3.23 -14.30
N LEU A 16 -14.84 -2.52 -14.67
CA LEU A 16 -15.73 -1.89 -13.68
C LEU A 16 -16.41 -2.92 -12.77
N SER A 17 -16.75 -4.10 -13.28
CA SER A 17 -17.36 -5.19 -12.48
C SER A 17 -16.40 -5.79 -11.44
N ARG A 18 -15.08 -5.62 -11.63
CA ARG A 18 -14.03 -6.08 -10.71
C ARG A 18 -13.76 -5.10 -9.58
N ILE A 19 -14.23 -3.86 -9.69
CA ILE A 19 -14.08 -2.85 -8.64
C ILE A 19 -15.13 -3.11 -7.56
N PRO A 20 -14.74 -3.30 -6.30
CA PRO A 20 -15.70 -3.48 -5.22
C PRO A 20 -16.59 -2.24 -5.07
N GLU A 21 -17.91 -2.46 -5.00
CA GLU A 21 -18.86 -1.41 -4.66
C GLU A 21 -18.51 -0.76 -3.31
N GLU A 22 -18.86 0.53 -3.17
CA GLU A 22 -18.65 1.29 -1.94
C GLU A 22 -19.23 0.59 -0.71
N THR A 23 -20.39 -0.05 -0.84
CA THR A 23 -21.04 -0.84 0.21
C THR A 23 -20.17 -2.01 0.65
N LYS A 24 -19.53 -2.72 -0.29
CA LYS A 24 -18.61 -3.82 0.01
C LYS A 24 -17.37 -3.32 0.74
N LEU A 25 -16.86 -2.14 0.37
CA LEU A 25 -15.73 -1.49 1.07
C LEU A 25 -16.11 -1.08 2.50
N LYS A 26 -17.28 -0.46 2.70
CA LYS A 26 -17.81 -0.09 4.02
C LYS A 26 -18.00 -1.31 4.92
N ASN A 27 -18.60 -2.37 4.37
CA ASN A 27 -18.81 -3.64 5.08
C ASN A 27 -17.48 -4.31 5.44
N ARG A 28 -16.50 -4.29 4.54
CA ARG A 28 -15.15 -4.79 4.82
C ARG A 28 -14.48 -3.99 5.93
N LYS A 29 -14.57 -2.66 5.92
CA LYS A 29 -14.07 -1.80 7.02
C LYS A 29 -14.72 -2.16 8.35
N ALA A 30 -16.04 -2.34 8.38
CA ALA A 30 -16.76 -2.69 9.60
C ALA A 30 -16.39 -4.10 10.11
N SER A 31 -16.27 -5.08 9.21
CA SER A 31 -15.81 -6.43 9.51
C SER A 31 -14.38 -6.42 10.07
N LEU A 32 -13.47 -5.69 9.43
CA LEU A 32 -12.09 -5.49 9.91
C LEU A 32 -12.03 -4.73 11.23
N LYS A 33 -13.03 -3.95 11.62
CA LYS A 33 -13.10 -3.38 12.98
C LYS A 33 -13.59 -4.40 14.00
N LYS A 34 -14.56 -5.25 13.62
CA LYS A 34 -15.17 -6.26 14.49
C LYS A 34 -14.28 -7.49 14.71
N SER A 35 -13.52 -7.92 13.71
CA SER A 35 -12.65 -9.12 13.81
C SER A 35 -11.37 -8.89 14.60
N LYS A 36 -11.13 -7.65 15.07
CA LYS A 36 -9.90 -7.28 15.76
C LYS A 36 -10.07 -7.44 17.26
N THR A 37 -9.64 -8.58 17.77
CA THR A 37 -9.35 -8.82 19.19
C THR A 37 -8.14 -8.00 19.62
N SER A 38 -8.36 -6.73 19.98
CA SER A 38 -7.39 -5.82 20.63
C SER A 38 -6.09 -5.47 19.86
N HIS A 39 -5.50 -4.32 20.20
CA HIS A 39 -4.08 -3.99 19.96
C HIS A 39 -3.57 -3.67 18.53
N TRP A 40 -4.11 -2.64 17.88
CA TRP A 40 -3.23 -1.72 17.12
C TRP A 40 -3.51 -0.29 17.53
N HIS A 41 -3.25 0.01 18.80
CA HIS A 41 -3.19 1.39 19.25
C HIS A 41 -1.72 1.78 19.35
N ILE A 42 -1.22 2.45 18.31
CA ILE A 42 0.06 3.13 18.36
C ILE A 42 -0.22 4.47 19.05
N SER A 43 -0.02 4.53 20.36
CA SER A 43 -0.27 5.74 21.15
C SER A 43 0.92 6.70 21.18
N ASN A 44 2.12 6.21 20.85
CA ASN A 44 3.35 6.98 20.86
C ASN A 44 4.38 6.39 19.88
N PHE A 45 5.46 7.15 19.64
CA PHE A 45 6.55 6.76 18.76
C PHE A 45 7.16 5.41 19.12
N THR A 46 7.40 5.16 20.40
CA THR A 46 8.02 3.93 20.88
C THR A 46 7.19 2.71 20.48
N SER A 47 5.87 2.79 20.66
CA SER A 47 4.96 1.73 20.23
C SER A 47 4.97 1.55 18.70
N MET A 48 5.13 2.65 17.93
CA MET A 48 5.27 2.58 16.48
C MET A 48 6.54 1.85 16.07
N ILE A 49 7.68 2.22 16.65
CA ILE A 49 8.99 1.61 16.35
C ILE A 49 9.02 0.14 16.74
N VAL A 50 8.51 -0.21 17.91
CA VAL A 50 8.42 -1.60 18.38
C VAL A 50 7.60 -2.45 17.40
N TRP A 51 6.48 -1.92 16.91
CA TRP A 51 5.65 -2.61 15.92
C TRP A 51 6.32 -2.67 14.53
N ALA A 52 6.98 -1.60 14.11
CA ALA A 52 7.57 -1.47 12.78
C ALA A 52 8.86 -2.29 12.61
N SER A 53 9.64 -2.44 13.68
CA SER A 53 10.98 -3.04 13.64
C SER A 53 11.02 -4.45 13.00
N PRO A 54 10.15 -5.41 13.35
CA PRO A 54 10.12 -6.74 12.72
C PRO A 54 9.75 -6.73 11.22
N HIS A 55 9.13 -5.65 10.77
CA HIS A 55 8.65 -5.46 9.40
C HIS A 55 9.63 -4.60 8.57
N GLY A 56 10.74 -4.15 9.16
CA GLY A 56 11.75 -3.33 8.50
C GLY A 56 12.33 -4.03 7.27
N CYS A 57 12.21 -3.39 6.11
CA CYS A 57 12.69 -3.90 4.83
C CYS A 57 14.05 -3.27 4.51
N THR A 58 15.10 -3.76 5.17
CA THR A 58 16.48 -3.28 5.01
C THR A 58 17.37 -4.20 4.18
N THR A 59 16.89 -5.40 3.86
CA THR A 59 17.64 -6.41 3.11
C THR A 59 16.87 -6.90 1.88
N VAL A 60 17.62 -7.37 0.89
CA VAL A 60 17.08 -7.99 -0.34
C VAL A 60 16.26 -9.24 0.01
N ASP A 61 16.73 -10.06 0.95
CA ASP A 61 16.00 -11.24 1.41
C ASP A 61 14.69 -10.88 2.10
N LYS A 62 14.64 -9.78 2.85
CA LYS A 62 13.39 -9.29 3.43
C LYS A 62 12.46 -8.72 2.37
N PHE A 63 12.99 -8.17 1.27
CA PHE A 63 12.21 -7.64 0.14
C PHE A 63 11.63 -8.73 -0.78
N PHE A 64 12.35 -9.83 -1.00
CA PHE A 64 11.84 -10.97 -1.77
C PHE A 64 11.16 -12.02 -0.90
N GLY A 65 11.45 -12.08 0.39
CA GLY A 65 11.10 -13.23 1.21
C GLY A 65 12.15 -14.31 0.98
N SER A 66 12.33 -15.20 1.94
CA SER A 66 13.43 -16.20 2.00
C SER A 66 13.58 -17.14 0.80
N SER A 67 12.78 -16.98 -0.25
CA SER A 67 12.96 -17.63 -1.55
C SER A 67 14.04 -16.94 -2.37
N GLU A 68 14.89 -17.73 -3.01
CA GLU A 68 15.87 -17.25 -3.98
C GLU A 68 15.15 -16.50 -5.12
N PHE A 69 15.57 -15.26 -5.35
CA PHE A 69 14.96 -14.41 -6.37
C PHE A 69 15.52 -14.77 -7.75
N HIS A 70 14.66 -15.23 -8.65
CA HIS A 70 15.00 -15.51 -10.05
C HIS A 70 14.11 -14.68 -10.97
N ALA A 71 14.65 -13.61 -11.55
CA ALA A 71 13.89 -12.63 -12.33
C ALA A 71 12.97 -13.25 -13.40
N GLU A 72 13.43 -14.27 -14.10
CA GLU A 72 12.69 -14.95 -15.18
C GLU A 72 11.44 -15.69 -14.70
N THR A 73 11.46 -16.20 -13.46
CA THR A 73 10.38 -17.04 -12.93
C THR A 73 9.60 -16.38 -11.79
N ASP A 74 10.09 -15.26 -11.25
CA ASP A 74 9.60 -14.61 -10.03
C ASP A 74 8.10 -14.32 -10.09
N LYS A 75 7.60 -13.77 -11.20
CA LYS A 75 6.17 -13.47 -11.40
C LYS A 75 5.30 -14.71 -11.21
N SER A 76 5.75 -15.85 -11.73
CA SER A 76 5.01 -17.12 -11.68
C SER A 76 5.18 -17.86 -10.35
N THR A 77 6.34 -17.76 -9.69
CA THR A 77 6.61 -18.40 -8.40
C THR A 77 5.97 -17.61 -7.27
N PHE A 78 6.04 -16.28 -7.29
CA PHE A 78 5.40 -15.39 -6.33
C PHE A 78 3.90 -15.57 -6.28
N ALA A 79 3.23 -15.65 -7.44
CA ALA A 79 1.79 -15.81 -7.52
C ALA A 79 1.28 -17.08 -6.81
N LYS A 80 2.16 -18.09 -6.66
CA LYS A 80 1.88 -19.37 -6.00
C LYS A 80 2.22 -19.36 -4.50
N THR A 81 2.92 -18.34 -4.00
CA THR A 81 3.20 -18.20 -2.57
C THR A 81 1.93 -17.90 -1.79
N ASP A 82 1.97 -18.11 -0.47
CA ASP A 82 0.81 -17.85 0.37
C ASP A 82 0.44 -16.36 0.41
N LEU A 83 -0.85 -16.09 0.66
CA LEU A 83 -1.35 -14.71 0.71
C LEU A 83 -0.78 -13.89 1.88
N ALA A 84 -0.26 -14.53 2.93
CA ALA A 84 0.33 -13.80 4.05
C ALA A 84 1.70 -13.23 3.66
N LEU A 85 2.54 -13.99 2.96
CA LEU A 85 3.80 -13.56 2.38
C LEU A 85 3.58 -12.52 1.28
N GLN A 86 2.63 -12.75 0.38
CA GLN A 86 2.33 -11.79 -0.69
C GLN A 86 1.87 -10.44 -0.14
N ASN A 87 1.06 -10.44 0.92
CA ASN A 87 0.50 -9.22 1.51
C ASN A 87 1.27 -8.75 2.76
N GLU A 88 2.46 -9.30 3.02
CA GLU A 88 3.31 -8.87 4.14
C GLU A 88 3.62 -7.38 4.00
N MET A 89 3.44 -6.65 5.10
CA MET A 89 3.78 -5.23 5.19
C MET A 89 5.28 -5.08 5.33
N LEU A 90 5.88 -4.34 4.39
CA LEU A 90 7.29 -3.99 4.39
C LEU A 90 7.42 -2.52 4.79
N ILE A 91 8.13 -2.26 5.89
CA ILE A 91 8.37 -0.91 6.40
C ILE A 91 9.72 -0.42 5.89
N PHE A 92 9.70 0.66 5.12
CA PHE A 92 10.91 1.27 4.59
C PHE A 92 11.50 2.29 5.55
N ARG A 93 10.62 3.07 6.16
CA ARG A 93 11.04 4.16 7.03
C ARG A 93 9.96 4.49 8.03
N THR A 94 10.38 4.77 9.24
CA THR A 94 9.58 5.46 10.26
C THR A 94 10.11 6.87 10.39
N LEU A 95 9.21 7.83 10.62
CA LEU A 95 9.52 9.24 10.70
C LEU A 95 8.79 9.88 11.87
N ASP A 96 9.44 10.83 12.50
CA ASP A 96 8.91 11.74 13.49
C ASP A 96 9.12 13.18 13.02
N HIS A 97 8.17 14.04 13.33
CA HIS A 97 8.23 15.45 12.97
C HIS A 97 7.57 16.30 14.06
N GLU A 98 8.35 17.17 14.68
CA GLU A 98 7.86 18.18 15.61
C GLU A 98 7.31 19.38 14.84
N PHE A 99 6.14 19.86 15.27
CA PHE A 99 5.44 21.01 14.71
C PHE A 99 4.79 21.82 15.83
N VAL A 100 4.40 23.06 15.54
CA VAL A 100 3.67 23.91 16.49
C VAL A 100 2.23 24.02 16.04
N ASP A 101 1.27 23.72 16.93
CA ASP A 101 -0.15 23.94 16.73
C ASP A 101 -0.73 24.92 17.76
N ALA A 102 -2.06 25.11 17.74
CA ALA A 102 -2.75 26.03 18.63
C ALA A 102 -2.60 25.70 20.13
N SER A 103 -2.19 24.47 20.47
CA SER A 103 -1.96 23.98 21.82
C SER A 103 -0.49 23.95 22.25
N GLY A 104 0.45 24.25 21.34
CA GLY A 104 1.88 24.31 21.60
C GLY A 104 2.71 23.44 20.65
N THR A 105 3.89 23.01 21.10
CA THR A 105 4.72 22.06 20.34
C THR A 105 4.13 20.66 20.43
N ALA A 106 3.86 20.05 19.29
CA ALA A 106 3.35 18.69 19.14
C ALA A 106 4.29 17.86 18.25
N THR A 107 4.23 16.54 18.40
CA THR A 107 5.03 15.61 17.59
C THR A 107 4.08 14.72 16.78
N SER A 108 4.33 14.64 15.48
CA SER A 108 3.66 13.71 14.56
C SER A 108 4.57 12.52 14.27
N PHE A 109 3.96 11.36 14.05
CA PHE A 109 4.65 10.13 13.70
C PHE A 109 4.09 9.57 12.40
N GLY A 110 4.97 9.07 11.54
CA GLY A 110 4.61 8.51 10.26
C GLY A 110 5.43 7.29 9.91
N MET A 111 4.99 6.61 8.87
CA MET A 111 5.62 5.39 8.38
C MET A 111 5.41 5.26 6.89
N ILE A 112 6.47 4.93 6.17
CA ILE A 112 6.46 4.61 4.74
C ILE A 112 6.48 3.09 4.64
N PHE A 113 5.43 2.53 4.05
CA PHE A 113 5.27 1.10 3.92
C PHE A 113 4.53 0.74 2.64
N ALA A 114 4.75 -0.48 2.19
CA ALA A 114 3.95 -1.08 1.13
C ALA A 114 3.80 -2.58 1.40
N SER A 115 2.80 -3.21 0.77
CA SER A 115 2.77 -4.66 0.73
C SER A 115 3.83 -5.18 -0.24
N ARG A 116 4.38 -6.37 0.05
CA ARG A 116 5.31 -7.06 -0.84
C ARG A 116 4.75 -7.19 -2.27
N ARG A 117 3.46 -7.51 -2.40
CA ARG A 117 2.77 -7.60 -3.69
C ARG A 117 2.80 -6.29 -4.48
N LEU A 118 2.59 -5.14 -3.83
CA LEU A 118 2.62 -3.85 -4.51
C LEU A 118 4.03 -3.55 -5.05
N LEU A 119 5.06 -3.83 -4.26
CA LEU A 119 6.44 -3.60 -4.65
C LEU A 119 6.91 -4.51 -5.76
N ARG A 120 6.51 -5.80 -5.72
CA ARG A 120 6.81 -6.73 -6.81
C ARG A 120 6.09 -6.35 -8.11
N ASN A 121 4.87 -5.83 -8.03
CA ASN A 121 4.19 -5.31 -9.22
C ASN A 121 4.93 -4.12 -9.85
N LEU A 122 5.53 -3.23 -9.03
CA LEU A 122 6.40 -2.16 -9.53
C LEU A 122 7.66 -2.72 -10.22
N TYR A 123 8.27 -3.77 -9.65
CA TYR A 123 9.39 -4.44 -10.29
C TYR A 123 9.00 -5.04 -11.65
N TYR A 124 7.88 -5.78 -11.73
CA TYR A 124 7.41 -6.36 -12.98
C TYR A 124 7.07 -5.30 -14.02
N SER A 125 6.49 -4.17 -13.61
CA SER A 125 6.19 -3.10 -14.56
C SER A 125 7.44 -2.45 -15.13
N ILE A 126 8.55 -2.39 -14.38
CA ILE A 126 9.86 -1.90 -14.87
C ILE A 126 10.53 -2.92 -15.81
N LEU A 127 10.34 -4.22 -15.59
CA LEU A 127 10.83 -5.22 -16.53
C LEU A 127 10.04 -5.22 -17.84
N ASP A 128 8.71 -5.21 -17.74
CA ASP A 128 7.78 -5.19 -18.87
C ASP A 128 7.88 -3.83 -19.64
N GLN A 129 8.51 -2.80 -19.05
CA GLN A 129 8.75 -1.47 -19.64
C GLN A 129 9.75 -1.45 -20.80
N GLN A 130 10.61 -2.47 -20.97
CA GLN A 130 11.61 -2.44 -22.04
C GLN A 130 11.01 -2.50 -23.46
N ASP A 131 9.74 -2.86 -23.61
CA ASP A 131 9.09 -3.00 -24.93
C ASP A 131 8.19 -1.80 -25.34
N ASP A 132 7.48 -1.10 -24.43
CA ASP A 132 6.30 -0.28 -24.84
C ASP A 132 6.27 1.21 -24.45
N GLY A 133 7.29 1.76 -23.78
CA GLY A 133 7.55 3.22 -23.73
C GLY A 133 6.53 4.15 -23.02
N VAL A 134 5.44 3.67 -22.41
CA VAL A 134 4.49 4.50 -21.63
C VAL A 134 4.07 3.80 -20.34
N VAL A 135 4.07 4.52 -19.21
CA VAL A 135 3.64 4.01 -17.90
C VAL A 135 2.47 4.81 -17.35
N GLY A 136 1.42 4.11 -16.93
CA GLY A 136 0.43 4.61 -15.99
C GLY A 136 0.25 3.59 -14.86
N HIS A 137 0.76 3.90 -13.67
CA HIS A 137 0.41 3.18 -12.45
C HIS A 137 -0.04 4.20 -11.40
N THR A 138 -1.34 4.19 -11.08
CA THR A 138 -1.86 4.94 -9.95
C THR A 138 -1.89 3.98 -8.76
N ASP A 139 -0.93 4.10 -7.84
CA ASP A 139 -1.19 3.60 -6.50
C ASP A 139 -2.23 4.54 -5.87
N GLY A 140 -3.29 3.98 -5.31
CA GLY A 140 -4.21 4.77 -4.50
C GLY A 140 -3.48 5.24 -3.25
N ALA A 141 -2.67 6.30 -3.35
CA ALA A 141 -2.20 7.07 -2.22
C ALA A 141 -3.41 7.82 -1.66
N TYR A 142 -4.24 7.11 -0.90
CA TYR A 142 -5.37 7.73 -0.21
C TYR A 142 -4.83 8.54 0.96
N ARG A 143 -4.93 9.87 0.89
CA ARG A 143 -4.83 10.71 2.09
C ARG A 143 -5.99 10.33 3.00
N ILE A 144 -5.71 9.76 4.17
CA ILE A 144 -6.72 9.63 5.22
C ILE A 144 -6.95 11.03 5.75
N ASP A 145 -7.99 11.68 5.24
CA ASP A 145 -8.44 12.98 5.70
C ASP A 145 -9.40 12.80 6.89
N PHE A 146 -9.01 13.31 8.06
CA PHE A 146 -9.83 13.30 9.28
C PHE A 146 -10.74 14.53 9.39
N SER A 147 -10.82 15.39 8.36
CA SER A 147 -11.62 16.62 8.38
C SER A 147 -13.14 16.41 8.54
N THR A 148 -13.64 15.17 8.42
CA THR A 148 -15.05 14.84 8.64
C THR A 148 -15.42 14.51 10.09
N TYR A 149 -14.49 14.61 11.06
CA TYR A 149 -14.78 14.37 12.48
C TYR A 149 -14.97 15.63 13.34
N TRP A 150 -14.99 16.84 12.75
CA TRP A 150 -15.16 18.08 13.52
C TRP A 150 -16.20 19.07 12.96
N SER A 151 -17.21 18.60 12.23
CA SER A 151 -18.36 19.44 11.91
C SER A 151 -19.47 19.24 12.95
N VAL A 152 -19.43 20.13 13.94
CA VAL A 152 -20.46 20.59 14.91
C VAL A 152 -20.91 19.59 15.99
#